data_AF-A0A4V0YIP8-F1
#
_entry.id   AF-A0A4V0YIP8-F1
#
_cell.length_a   1.000
_cell.length_b   1.000
_cell.length_c   1.000
_cell.angle_alpha   90.00
_cell.angle_beta   90.00
_cell.angle_gamma   90.00
#
_symmetry.space_group_name_H-M   'P 1'
#
loop_
_entity.id
_entity.type
_entity.pdbx_description
1 polymer ?
#
loop_
_entity_poly.entity_id
_entity_poly.type
_entity_poly.pdbx_seq_one_letter_code
_entity_poly.pdbx_strand_id
1 'polypeptide(L)'
;MRDVFVGMLWAIGAFLFFYRGHSIQEDLALNVAGISAVLVALLPMDWPADESGPMTTTGTLHSVSATLFFVMIAYVCVFRARDTLCMVQSGRRRRRFKRLYVALGAMMLATPLTVYALQAVAPAVGNDHAILMVEAAGVFVFAAFWLVKSWEIRASLHGRGRLAPPPATR
;
A
#
# COMPACT_ATOMS: atom_id res chain seq x y z
N MET A 1 10.90 8.00 16.57
CA MET A 1 10.43 7.72 15.19
C MET A 1 9.89 6.29 15.04
N ARG A 2 10.62 5.27 15.52
CA ARG A 2 10.19 3.86 15.45
C ARG A 2 8.81 3.60 16.05
N ASP A 3 8.51 4.11 17.25
CA ASP A 3 7.21 3.86 17.91
C ASP A 3 6.03 4.44 17.12
N VAL A 4 6.23 5.61 16.51
CA VAL A 4 5.23 6.25 15.63
C VAL A 4 5.01 5.39 14.38
N PHE A 5 6.09 4.89 13.78
CA PHE A 5 6.00 3.99 12.62
C PHE A 5 5.25 2.69 12.95
N VAL A 6 5.58 2.06 14.09
CA VAL A 6 4.89 0.86 14.60
C VAL A 6 3.40 1.15 14.82
N GLY A 7 3.07 2.29 15.46
CA GLY A 7 1.68 2.71 15.66
C GLY A 7 0.92 2.93 14.33
N MET A 8 1.58 3.50 13.32
CA MET A 8 0.99 3.66 11.98
C MET A 8 0.72 2.31 11.32
N LEU A 9 1.63 1.34 11.42
CA LEU A 9 1.44 0.00 10.86
C LEU A 9 0.27 -0.76 11.53
N TRP A 10 0.10 -0.61 12.85
CA TRP A 10 -1.09 -1.11 13.55
C TRP A 10 -2.38 -0.50 13.01
N ALA A 11 -2.41 0.82 12.86
CA ALA A 11 -3.57 1.53 12.32
C ALA A 11 -3.87 1.10 10.87
N ILE A 12 -2.84 0.98 10.02
CA ILE A 12 -2.94 0.51 8.64
C ILE A 12 -3.42 -0.95 8.59
N GLY A 13 -2.87 -1.81 9.43
CA GLY A 13 -3.25 -3.22 9.51
C GLY A 13 -4.71 -3.41 9.85
N ALA A 14 -5.17 -2.74 10.92
CA ALA A 14 -6.58 -2.74 11.31
C ALA A 14 -7.47 -2.14 10.21
N PHE A 15 -7.06 -1.01 9.64
CA PHE A 15 -7.77 -0.35 8.56
C PHE A 15 -7.98 -1.29 7.37
N LEU A 16 -6.93 -1.99 6.91
CA LEU A 16 -7.00 -2.89 5.77
C LEU A 16 -7.81 -4.14 6.06
N PHE A 17 -7.70 -4.71 7.26
CA PHE A 17 -8.43 -5.91 7.64
C PHE A 17 -9.95 -5.68 7.72
N PHE A 18 -10.38 -4.48 8.14
CA PHE A 18 -11.80 -4.13 8.20
C PHE A 18 -12.32 -3.46 6.92
N TYR A 19 -11.44 -3.07 6.00
CA TYR A 19 -11.86 -2.49 4.73
C TYR A 19 -12.46 -3.56 3.83
N ARG A 20 -13.73 -3.38 3.46
CA ARG A 20 -14.43 -4.27 2.53
C ARG A 20 -14.34 -3.70 1.12
N GLY A 21 -13.58 -4.40 0.27
CA GLY A 21 -13.42 -4.13 -1.14
C GLY A 21 -14.67 -4.46 -1.97
N HIS A 22 -14.52 -4.30 -3.28
CA HIS A 22 -15.58 -4.53 -4.27
C HIS A 22 -15.60 -5.96 -4.82
N SER A 23 -14.61 -6.78 -4.46
CA SER A 23 -14.52 -8.19 -4.86
C SER A 23 -13.85 -9.02 -3.77
N ILE A 24 -14.16 -10.33 -3.75
CA ILE A 24 -13.55 -11.29 -2.81
C ILE A 24 -12.02 -11.31 -2.94
N GLN A 25 -11.51 -11.12 -4.16
CA GLN A 25 -10.07 -11.09 -4.45
C GLN A 25 -9.41 -9.82 -3.88
N GLU A 26 -10.13 -8.69 -3.86
CA GLU A 26 -9.68 -7.47 -3.18
C GLU A 26 -9.71 -7.66 -1.66
N ASP A 27 -10.81 -8.17 -1.11
CA ASP A 27 -10.94 -8.46 0.33
C ASP A 27 -9.82 -9.36 0.84
N LEU A 28 -9.54 -10.46 0.12
CA LEU A 28 -8.47 -11.38 0.49
C LEU A 28 -7.10 -10.69 0.46
N ALA A 29 -6.80 -9.93 -0.61
CA ALA A 29 -5.53 -9.24 -0.73
C ALA A 29 -5.34 -8.17 0.36
N LEU A 30 -6.40 -7.44 0.70
CA LEU A 30 -6.39 -6.45 1.78
C LEU A 30 -6.24 -7.08 3.16
N ASN A 31 -6.90 -8.21 3.41
CA ASN A 31 -6.74 -8.95 4.66
C ASN A 31 -5.31 -9.50 4.83
N VAL A 32 -4.74 -10.08 3.78
CA VAL A 32 -3.35 -10.55 3.79
C VAL A 32 -2.40 -9.37 4.02
N ALA A 33 -2.58 -8.25 3.31
CA ALA A 33 -1.78 -7.06 3.53
C ALA A 33 -1.93 -6.53 4.98
N GLY A 34 -3.14 -6.48 5.52
CA GLY A 34 -3.41 -6.03 6.88
C GLY A 34 -2.70 -6.87 7.94
N ILE A 35 -2.77 -8.20 7.81
CA ILE A 35 -2.05 -9.13 8.69
C ILE A 35 -0.54 -8.94 8.54
N SER A 36 -0.04 -8.85 7.30
CA SER A 36 1.38 -8.60 7.05
C SER A 36 1.87 -7.30 7.67
N ALA A 37 1.10 -6.21 7.63
CA ALA A 37 1.47 -4.94 8.27
C ALA A 37 1.57 -5.08 9.80
N VAL A 38 0.66 -5.82 10.43
CA VAL A 38 0.73 -6.11 11.88
C VAL A 38 1.95 -6.97 12.21
N LEU A 39 2.28 -7.96 11.37
CA LEU A 39 3.49 -8.77 11.56
C LEU A 39 4.76 -7.91 11.47
N VAL A 40 4.86 -6.97 10.53
CA VAL A 40 5.97 -6.01 10.45
C VAL A 40 6.07 -5.18 11.73
N ALA A 41 4.94 -4.76 12.30
CA ALA A 41 4.91 -3.98 13.54
C ALA A 41 5.38 -4.79 14.77
N LEU A 42 5.11 -6.10 14.79
CA LEU A 42 5.42 -7.00 15.91
C LEU A 42 6.82 -7.60 15.84
N LEU A 43 7.32 -7.83 14.63
CA LEU A 43 8.60 -8.48 14.40
C LEU A 43 9.70 -7.41 14.29
N PRO A 44 10.62 -7.30 15.25
CA PRO A 44 11.73 -6.36 15.14
C PRO A 44 12.64 -6.73 13.96
N MET A 45 13.05 -5.71 13.20
CA MET A 45 14.19 -5.81 12.30
C MET A 45 15.49 -5.85 13.11
N ASP A 46 16.53 -6.46 12.54
CA ASP A 46 17.85 -6.50 13.16
C ASP A 46 18.42 -5.06 13.20
N TRP A 47 18.69 -4.55 14.40
CA TRP A 47 19.28 -3.22 14.65
C TRP A 47 20.13 -3.25 15.95
N PRO A 48 21.37 -2.74 15.95
CA PRO A 48 22.14 -2.31 14.79
C PRO A 48 22.59 -3.53 13.96
N ALA A 49 22.74 -3.36 12.64
CA ALA A 49 23.22 -4.39 11.71
C ALA A 49 24.68 -4.88 11.94
N ASP A 50 25.28 -4.62 13.11
CA ASP A 50 26.70 -4.83 13.41
C ASP A 50 27.09 -6.30 13.66
N GLU A 51 26.15 -7.23 13.65
CA GLU A 51 26.49 -8.65 13.65
C GLU A 51 26.71 -9.12 12.20
N SER A 52 27.96 -9.43 11.86
CA SER A 52 28.37 -10.06 10.59
C SER A 52 27.76 -11.46 10.35
N GLY A 53 26.76 -11.84 11.13
CA GLY A 53 26.04 -13.10 11.06
C GLY A 53 24.92 -13.06 10.03
N PRO A 54 24.35 -14.24 9.70
CA PRO A 54 23.14 -14.31 8.89
C PRO A 54 21.98 -13.56 9.58
N MET A 55 21.07 -12.99 8.78
CA MET A 55 19.86 -12.34 9.26
C MET A 55 19.13 -13.21 10.29
N THR A 56 18.68 -12.62 11.39
CA THR A 56 17.97 -13.39 12.40
C THR A 56 16.65 -13.92 11.82
N THR A 57 16.09 -14.95 12.45
CA THR A 57 14.76 -15.45 12.07
C THR A 57 13.72 -14.33 12.12
N THR A 58 13.80 -13.44 13.11
CA THR A 58 12.85 -12.34 13.26
C THR A 58 13.04 -11.26 12.19
N GLY A 59 14.29 -10.89 11.87
CA GLY A 59 14.59 -9.98 10.74
C GLY A 59 14.14 -10.54 9.39
N THR A 60 14.28 -11.85 9.19
CA THR A 60 13.79 -12.55 7.99
C THR A 60 12.27 -12.49 7.91
N LEU A 61 11.57 -12.81 9.00
CA LEU A 61 10.11 -12.77 9.06
C LEU A 61 9.58 -11.34 8.88
N HIS A 62 10.26 -10.33 9.42
CA HIS A 62 9.95 -8.92 9.19
C HIS A 62 10.04 -8.59 7.70
N SER A 63 11.16 -8.92 7.06
CA SER A 63 11.41 -8.63 5.63
C SER A 63 10.42 -9.33 4.70
N VAL A 64 10.09 -10.59 4.98
CA VAL A 64 9.07 -11.35 4.24
C VAL A 64 7.69 -10.72 4.43
N SER A 65 7.33 -10.34 5.65
CA SER A 65 6.05 -9.70 5.96
C SER A 65 5.93 -8.33 5.26
N ALA A 66 6.98 -7.51 5.30
CA ALA A 66 7.02 -6.22 4.64
C ALA A 66 6.89 -6.36 3.12
N THR A 67 7.63 -7.29 2.52
CA THR A 67 7.54 -7.58 1.08
C THR A 67 6.13 -8.04 0.71
N LEU A 68 5.54 -8.94 1.50
CA LEU A 68 4.18 -9.43 1.27
C LEU A 68 3.14 -8.30 1.35
N PHE A 69 3.26 -7.42 2.35
CA PHE A 69 2.43 -6.22 2.47
C PHE A 69 2.49 -5.37 1.19
N PHE A 70 3.69 -4.97 0.76
CA PHE A 70 3.87 -4.13 -0.42
C PHE A 70 3.38 -4.79 -1.71
N VAL A 71 3.64 -6.09 -1.89
CA VAL A 71 3.18 -6.84 -3.07
C VAL A 71 1.65 -6.93 -3.11
N MET A 72 1.00 -7.21 -1.98
CA MET A 72 -0.47 -7.28 -1.93
C MET A 72 -1.12 -5.92 -2.20
N ILE A 73 -0.56 -4.83 -1.66
CA ILE A 73 -1.04 -3.49 -1.97
C ILE A 73 -0.78 -3.12 -3.43
N ALA A 74 0.39 -3.45 -3.99
CA ALA A 74 0.67 -3.25 -5.40
C ALA A 74 -0.32 -3.99 -6.30
N TYR A 75 -0.65 -5.24 -5.93
CA TYR A 75 -1.69 -6.03 -6.60
C TYR A 75 -3.05 -5.33 -6.57
N VAL A 76 -3.49 -4.85 -5.40
CA VAL A 76 -4.74 -4.10 -5.26
C VAL A 76 -4.72 -2.84 -6.13
N CYS A 77 -3.63 -2.07 -6.10
CA CYS A 77 -3.46 -0.86 -6.92
C CYS A 77 -3.62 -1.18 -8.42
N VAL A 78 -2.88 -2.18 -8.92
CA VAL A 78 -2.79 -2.42 -10.37
C VAL A 78 -4.03 -3.13 -10.90
N PHE A 79 -4.58 -4.10 -10.16
CA PHE A 79 -5.64 -4.97 -10.65
C PHE A 79 -7.01 -4.61 -10.08
N ARG A 80 -7.15 -4.49 -8.76
CA ARG A 80 -8.45 -4.33 -8.09
C ARG A 80 -8.98 -2.91 -8.13
N ALA A 81 -8.11 -1.90 -8.12
CA ALA A 81 -8.53 -0.51 -8.23
C ALA A 81 -9.24 -0.21 -9.57
N ARG A 82 -9.14 -1.11 -10.57
CA ARG A 82 -9.84 -1.02 -11.85
C ARG A 82 -11.32 -1.38 -11.79
N ASP A 83 -11.76 -2.08 -10.75
CA ASP A 83 -13.13 -2.56 -10.64
C ASP A 83 -14.11 -1.37 -10.48
N THR A 84 -13.68 -0.28 -9.85
CA THR A 84 -14.47 0.96 -9.69
C THR A 84 -14.32 1.94 -10.85
N LEU A 85 -13.24 1.85 -11.62
CA LEU A 85 -12.95 2.74 -12.76
C LEU A 85 -14.04 2.71 -13.84
N CYS A 86 -14.83 1.63 -13.94
CA CYS A 86 -15.97 1.54 -14.84
C CYS A 86 -17.08 2.56 -14.50
N MET A 87 -17.16 3.01 -13.24
CA MET A 87 -18.15 3.99 -12.78
C MET A 87 -17.76 5.43 -13.14
N VAL A 88 -16.50 5.66 -13.54
CA VAL A 88 -16.02 6.96 -14.01
C VAL A 88 -16.45 7.20 -15.45
N GLN A 89 -17.43 8.08 -15.64
CA GLN A 89 -18.07 8.38 -16.93
C GLN A 89 -17.09 8.95 -17.97
N SER A 90 -16.22 9.88 -17.58
CA SER A 90 -15.32 10.54 -18.54
C SER A 90 -14.09 9.68 -18.86
N GLY A 91 -13.88 9.36 -20.14
CA GLY A 91 -12.74 8.56 -20.61
C GLY A 91 -11.36 9.14 -20.26
N ARG A 92 -11.21 10.48 -20.30
CA ARG A 92 -9.93 11.14 -19.94
C ARG A 92 -9.57 10.95 -18.45
N ARG A 93 -10.53 11.14 -17.52
CA ARG A 93 -10.29 10.92 -16.07
C ARG A 93 -10.04 9.46 -15.77
N ARG A 94 -10.78 8.54 -16.40
CA ARG A 94 -10.56 7.09 -16.27
C ARG A 94 -9.12 6.71 -16.65
N ARG A 95 -8.59 7.23 -17.76
CA ARG A 95 -7.19 7.02 -18.16
C ARG A 95 -6.18 7.63 -17.19
N ARG A 96 -6.49 8.79 -16.58
CA ARG A 96 -5.62 9.42 -15.57
C ARG A 96 -5.53 8.57 -14.29
N PHE A 97 -6.67 8.17 -13.73
CA PHE A 97 -6.71 7.30 -12.55
C PHE A 97 -6.03 5.95 -12.80
N LYS A 98 -6.25 5.31 -13.97
CA LYS A 98 -5.53 4.09 -14.34
C LYS A 98 -4.01 4.28 -14.32
N ARG A 99 -3.49 5.39 -14.86
CA ARG A 99 -2.05 5.69 -14.83
C ARG A 99 -1.54 5.94 -13.42
N LEU A 100 -2.30 6.68 -12.60
CA LEU A 100 -1.94 6.91 -11.19
C LEU A 100 -1.86 5.59 -10.41
N TYR A 101 -2.84 4.70 -10.57
CA TYR A 101 -2.83 3.39 -9.90
C TYR A 101 -1.66 2.51 -10.33
N VAL A 102 -1.28 2.51 -11.61
CA VAL A 102 -0.09 1.79 -12.08
C VAL A 102 1.19 2.41 -11.53
N ALA A 103 1.31 3.74 -11.51
CA ALA A 103 2.48 4.42 -10.95
C ALA A 103 2.63 4.15 -9.44
N LEU A 104 1.54 4.25 -8.68
CA LEU A 104 1.51 3.94 -7.25
C LEU A 104 1.87 2.48 -6.98
N GLY A 105 1.29 1.53 -7.73
CA GLY A 105 1.64 0.12 -7.63
C GLY A 105 3.11 -0.16 -7.97
N ALA A 106 3.68 0.52 -8.96
CA ALA A 106 5.10 0.41 -9.27
C ALA A 106 5.97 0.96 -8.13
N MET A 107 5.60 2.10 -7.54
CA MET A 107 6.32 2.66 -6.38
C MET A 107 6.24 1.74 -5.16
N MET A 108 5.13 1.02 -4.95
CA MET A 108 5.03 0.00 -3.89
C MET A 108 5.99 -1.16 -4.08
N LEU A 109 6.25 -1.59 -5.32
CA LEU A 109 7.23 -2.64 -5.58
C LEU A 109 8.66 -2.12 -5.53
N ALA A 110 8.86 -0.83 -5.83
CA ALA A 110 10.16 -0.19 -5.73
C ALA A 110 10.68 -0.18 -4.28
N THR A 111 9.83 -0.09 -3.26
CA THR A 111 10.27 -0.02 -1.87
C THR A 111 11.04 -1.27 -1.41
N PRO A 112 10.50 -2.52 -1.45
CA PRO A 112 11.29 -3.70 -1.08
C PRO A 112 12.47 -3.92 -2.03
N LEU A 113 12.37 -3.52 -3.30
CA LEU A 113 13.47 -3.63 -4.25
C LEU A 113 14.63 -2.69 -3.90
N THR A 114 14.33 -1.46 -3.46
CA THR A 114 15.33 -0.50 -2.99
C THR A 114 15.98 -0.99 -1.70
N VAL A 115 15.22 -1.54 -0.75
CA VAL A 115 15.78 -2.13 0.48
C VAL A 115 16.71 -3.31 0.14
N TYR A 116 16.31 -4.18 -0.78
CA TYR A 116 17.16 -5.26 -1.26
C TYR A 116 18.44 -4.75 -1.93
N ALA A 117 18.33 -3.75 -2.82
CA ALA A 117 19.47 -3.17 -3.52
C ALA A 117 20.46 -2.47 -2.58
N LEU A 118 19.96 -1.73 -1.57
CA LEU A 118 20.80 -1.08 -0.57
C LEU A 118 21.62 -2.12 0.22
N GLN A 119 21.00 -3.22 0.63
CA GLN A 119 21.70 -4.29 1.36
C GLN A 119 22.68 -5.07 0.47
N ALA A 120 22.31 -5.35 -0.78
CA ALA A 120 23.13 -6.17 -1.68
C ALA A 120 24.31 -5.42 -2.32
N VAL A 121 24.15 -4.13 -2.62
CA VAL A 121 25.09 -3.37 -3.46
C VAL A 121 25.79 -2.25 -2.70
N ALA A 122 25.14 -1.66 -1.70
CA ALA A 122 25.67 -0.52 -0.95
C ALA A 122 25.47 -0.68 0.57
N PRO A 123 25.99 -1.76 1.19
CA PRO A 123 25.77 -2.03 2.61
C PRO A 123 26.27 -0.90 3.53
N ALA A 124 27.29 -0.15 3.10
CA ALA A 124 27.78 1.04 3.82
C ALA A 124 26.78 2.21 3.83
N VAL A 125 25.83 2.25 2.89
CA VAL A 125 24.76 3.26 2.79
C VAL A 125 23.44 2.74 3.35
N GLY A 126 23.24 1.41 3.31
CA GLY A 126 22.10 0.72 3.89
C GLY A 126 22.14 0.65 5.41
N ASN A 127 22.44 1.77 6.09
CA ASN A 127 22.25 1.85 7.53
C ASN A 127 20.76 1.75 7.85
N ASP A 128 20.43 1.31 9.06
CA ASP A 128 19.06 0.94 9.32
C ASP A 128 18.11 2.17 9.42
N HIS A 129 18.66 3.39 9.58
CA HIS A 129 17.88 4.63 9.42
C HIS A 129 17.42 4.85 7.98
N ALA A 130 18.29 4.58 7.00
CA ALA A 130 17.94 4.68 5.58
C ALA A 130 16.87 3.65 5.20
N ILE A 131 16.97 2.42 5.73
CA ILE A 131 15.95 1.38 5.53
C ILE A 131 14.61 1.84 6.09
N LEU A 132 14.58 2.33 7.35
CA LEU A 132 13.36 2.86 7.97
C LEU A 132 12.76 4.02 7.16
N MET A 133 13.59 4.89 6.57
CA MET A 133 13.10 5.98 5.71
C MET A 133 12.47 5.47 4.41
N VAL A 134 13.04 4.44 3.79
CA VAL A 134 12.47 3.80 2.59
C VAL A 134 11.13 3.12 2.92
N GLU A 135 11.04 2.43 4.05
CA GLU A 135 9.79 1.82 4.52
C GLU A 135 8.72 2.86 4.83
N ALA A 136 9.08 3.94 5.54
CA ALA A 136 8.20 5.06 5.83
C ALA A 136 7.72 5.73 4.53
N ALA A 137 8.61 5.93 3.54
CA ALA A 137 8.22 6.44 2.23
C ALA A 137 7.18 5.53 1.57
N GLY A 138 7.34 4.20 1.66
CA GLY A 138 6.34 3.24 1.19
C GLY A 138 4.97 3.39 1.87
N VAL A 139 4.94 3.64 3.18
CA VAL A 139 3.70 3.96 3.90
C VAL A 139 3.05 5.25 3.38
N PHE A 140 3.83 6.25 3.00
CA PHE A 140 3.27 7.46 2.36
C PHE A 140 2.75 7.19 0.95
N VAL A 141 3.40 6.32 0.16
CA VAL A 141 2.84 5.87 -1.13
C VAL A 141 1.50 5.17 -0.90
N PHE A 142 1.36 4.38 0.16
CA PHE A 142 0.11 3.74 0.55
C PHE A 142 -0.98 4.76 0.88
N ALA A 143 -0.66 5.74 1.72
CA ALA A 143 -1.60 6.83 2.02
C ALA A 143 -2.03 7.58 0.75
N ALA A 144 -1.09 7.86 -0.16
CA ALA A 144 -1.38 8.51 -1.43
C ALA A 144 -2.31 7.67 -2.32
N PHE A 145 -2.09 6.35 -2.40
CA PHE A 145 -3.02 5.45 -3.10
C PHE A 145 -4.43 5.55 -2.53
N TRP A 146 -4.55 5.52 -1.20
CA TRP A 146 -5.83 5.58 -0.55
C TRP A 146 -6.57 6.91 -0.80
N LEU A 147 -5.85 8.04 -0.77
CA LEU A 147 -6.40 9.35 -1.13
C LEU A 147 -6.87 9.40 -2.59
N VAL A 148 -6.11 8.84 -3.53
CA VAL A 148 -6.51 8.75 -4.94
C VAL A 148 -7.78 7.92 -5.09
N LYS A 149 -7.87 6.79 -4.38
CA LYS A 149 -9.06 5.92 -4.38
C LYS A 149 -10.30 6.64 -3.84
N SER A 150 -10.18 7.32 -2.71
CA SER A 150 -11.29 8.12 -2.15
C SER A 150 -11.73 9.23 -3.11
N TRP A 151 -10.80 9.88 -3.79
CA TRP A 151 -11.14 10.92 -4.78
C TRP A 151 -11.83 10.34 -6.02
N GLU A 152 -11.39 9.18 -6.50
CA GLU A 152 -12.02 8.45 -7.61
C GLU A 152 -13.46 8.05 -7.29
N ILE A 153 -13.73 7.54 -6.08
CA ILE A 153 -15.08 7.19 -5.64
C ILE A 153 -15.97 8.44 -5.58
N ARG A 154 -15.51 9.53 -4.95
CA ARG A 154 -16.24 10.82 -4.91
C ARG A 154 -16.54 11.35 -6.31
N ALA A 155 -15.57 11.23 -7.22
CA ALA A 155 -15.70 11.62 -8.61
C ALA A 155 -16.78 10.84 -9.37
N SER A 156 -16.91 9.55 -9.08
CA SER A 156 -17.92 8.66 -9.67
C SER A 156 -19.33 8.97 -9.15
N LEU A 157 -19.47 9.32 -7.86
CA LEU A 157 -20.76 9.70 -7.26
C LEU A 157 -21.34 10.99 -7.85
N HIS A 158 -20.54 12.05 -7.98
CA HIS A 158 -20.99 13.30 -8.61
C HIS A 158 -21.39 13.14 -10.08
N GLY A 159 -20.80 12.17 -10.78
CA GLY A 159 -21.19 11.84 -12.16
C GLY A 159 -22.59 11.22 -12.26
N ARG A 160 -22.98 10.38 -11.29
CA ARG A 160 -24.30 9.74 -11.26
C ARG A 160 -25.43 10.74 -10.98
N GLY A 161 -25.22 11.68 -10.05
CA GLY A 161 -26.24 12.68 -9.68
C GLY A 161 -26.67 13.61 -10.83
N ARG A 162 -25.83 13.79 -11.86
CA ARG A 162 -26.15 14.61 -13.04
C ARG A 162 -27.03 13.93 -14.08
N LEU A 163 -27.18 12.61 -14.02
CA LEU A 163 -27.94 11.81 -14.99
C LEU A 163 -29.27 11.28 -14.42
N ALA A 164 -29.52 11.49 -13.12
CA ALA A 164 -30.81 11.17 -12.53
C ALA A 164 -31.88 12.13 -13.09
N PRO A 165 -32.99 11.64 -13.68
CA PRO A 165 -34.07 12.51 -14.10
C PRO A 165 -34.62 13.28 -12.88
N PRO A 166 -35.09 14.52 -13.06
CA PRO A 166 -35.69 15.28 -11.97
C PRO A 166 -36.84 14.47 -11.33
N PRO A 167 -37.05 14.57 -10.01
CA PRO A 167 -38.15 13.90 -9.36
C PRO A 167 -39.47 14.35 -10.01
N ALA A 168 -40.31 13.39 -10.38
CA ALA A 168 -41.63 13.68 -10.93
C ALA A 168 -42.43 14.46 -9.87
N THR A 169 -42.64 15.76 -10.12
CA THR A 169 -43.53 16.59 -9.31
C THR A 169 -44.94 16.04 -9.46
N ARG A 170 -45.51 15.53 -8.35
CA ARG A 170 -46.93 15.18 -8.27
C ARG A 170 -47.80 16.43 -8.18
#